data_AF-A0A7J6SV65-F1
#
_entry.id   AF-A0A7J6SV65-F1
#
_cell.length_a   1.000
_cell.length_b   1.000
_cell.length_c   1.000
_cell.angle_alpha   90.00
_cell.angle_beta   90.00
_cell.angle_gamma   90.00
#
_symmetry.space_group_name_H-M   'P 1'
#
loop_
_entity.id
_entity.type
_entity.pdbx_description
1 polymer ?
#
loop_
_entity_poly.entity_id
_entity_poly.type
_entity_poly.pdbx_seq_one_letter_code
_entity_poly.pdbx_strand_id
1 'polypeptide(L)'
;MLTAIQHQLSGDGTCISYLAGAKHGRWPAIPWQNDATCGPRFPGTADDLLASLKSAASQHKAEAMLHNEVKICSACGKACALTLDVCNSCSGDIKDTAKSYTDNVMMCFMLGVEKTSKYPLTIPIRAQSSSFLCYDDLLASSPCHLNVIPTEHYLPDWRWLLTRPREGLDIMESLYRVAKDVAMSQFISNSDFVKKLFSPSVVNEIMRDPGYFIDTYGMSGFNYPPSQMQIHLQFILPPLMPFHARLLAEDKHFHFLRFFEYRYVRKVLQSLVESSATVDLIGQSDAESVVDYIKDCTGVDYFTHHREMMSRFKHNNKIAANWRADDFEFAVMMSGSSSTDATVISQRSGEEALNKNAPAIQADDKLMLQNYGRPYSIMGTPTGTYYRSYKANCQSFCSHDSALLSGVFSTKLLIFQVCEAS
;
A
#
# COMPACT_ATOMS: atom_id res chain seq x y z
N MET A 1 23.99 -24.79 16.65
CA MET A 1 24.07 -24.08 15.34
C MET A 1 22.76 -23.36 15.02
N LEU A 2 21.59 -24.03 15.08
CA LEU A 2 20.27 -23.41 14.86
C LEU A 2 19.93 -22.23 15.81
N THR A 3 20.30 -22.30 17.09
CA THR A 3 20.12 -21.19 18.05
C THR A 3 21.09 -20.02 17.82
N ALA A 4 22.21 -20.27 17.13
CA ALA A 4 23.23 -19.24 16.86
C ALA A 4 22.84 -18.35 15.67
N ILE A 5 22.09 -18.87 14.69
CA ILE A 5 21.56 -18.09 13.56
C ILE A 5 20.51 -17.08 14.03
N GLN A 6 19.75 -17.39 15.09
CA GLN A 6 18.80 -16.44 15.70
C GLN A 6 19.47 -15.32 16.52
N HIS A 7 20.72 -15.49 16.96
CA HIS A 7 21.40 -14.57 17.88
C HIS A 7 22.53 -13.74 17.27
N GLN A 8 22.97 -14.01 16.04
CA GLN A 8 23.98 -13.18 15.36
C GLN A 8 23.36 -11.95 14.69
N LEU A 9 22.91 -10.98 15.49
CA LEU A 9 22.55 -9.64 15.01
C LEU A 9 22.85 -8.58 16.07
N SER A 10 24.12 -8.17 16.16
CA SER A 10 24.55 -6.79 16.47
C SER A 10 26.08 -6.70 16.52
N GLY A 11 26.67 -5.77 15.75
CA GLY A 11 28.07 -5.40 15.87
C GLY A 11 28.59 -4.53 14.71
N ASP A 12 28.91 -5.15 13.58
CA ASP A 12 30.01 -4.65 12.73
C ASP A 12 30.11 -5.33 11.33
N GLY A 13 29.12 -6.13 10.92
CA GLY A 13 29.18 -6.92 9.67
C GLY A 13 27.94 -7.80 9.47
N THR A 14 26.77 -7.18 9.39
CA THR A 14 25.47 -7.85 9.52
C THR A 14 25.12 -8.75 8.33
N CYS A 15 25.39 -10.06 8.44
CA CYS A 15 24.71 -11.06 7.62
C CYS A 15 23.26 -11.18 8.13
N ILE A 16 22.31 -10.56 7.43
CA ILE A 16 20.90 -10.64 7.80
C ILE A 16 20.28 -11.82 7.07
N SER A 17 19.89 -12.85 7.83
CA SER A 17 19.20 -14.02 7.32
C SER A 17 17.69 -13.95 7.55
N TYR A 18 16.92 -14.75 6.82
CA TYR A 18 15.49 -14.95 7.06
C TYR A 18 15.08 -16.41 6.87
N LEU A 19 14.02 -16.82 7.57
CA LEU A 19 13.41 -18.15 7.42
C LEU A 19 12.65 -18.24 6.10
N ALA A 20 12.80 -19.34 5.36
CA ALA A 20 12.23 -19.49 4.03
C ALA A 20 11.80 -20.94 3.73
N GLY A 21 10.93 -21.14 2.75
CA GLY A 21 10.38 -22.46 2.42
C GLY A 21 9.37 -22.90 3.47
N ALA A 22 8.32 -22.10 3.62
CA ALA A 22 7.20 -22.34 4.51
C ALA A 22 6.61 -23.74 4.24
N LYS A 23 6.34 -24.52 5.30
CA LYS A 23 5.83 -25.90 5.17
C LYS A 23 4.31 -25.95 4.98
N HIS A 24 3.86 -26.69 3.98
CA HIS A 24 2.43 -26.80 3.64
C HIS A 24 1.58 -27.27 4.83
N GLY A 25 0.33 -26.78 4.90
CA GLY A 25 -0.65 -27.18 5.91
C GLY A 25 -0.42 -26.60 7.32
N ARG A 26 0.62 -25.79 7.53
CA ARG A 26 0.93 -25.20 8.85
C ARG A 26 0.36 -23.81 9.08
N TRP A 27 -0.12 -23.15 8.04
CA TRP A 27 -0.49 -21.74 8.09
C TRP A 27 -2.01 -21.58 7.99
N PRO A 28 -2.65 -21.01 9.01
CA PRO A 28 -4.08 -20.76 8.98
C PRO A 28 -4.36 -19.71 7.90
N ALA A 29 -5.21 -20.08 6.96
CA ALA A 29 -5.77 -19.15 5.98
C ALA A 29 -7.04 -18.53 6.55
N ILE A 30 -7.16 -17.21 6.40
CA ILE A 30 -8.39 -16.46 6.65
C ILE A 30 -9.05 -16.21 5.30
N PRO A 31 -9.99 -17.06 4.86
CA PRO A 31 -10.66 -16.86 3.59
C PRO A 31 -11.39 -15.52 3.59
N TRP A 32 -11.39 -14.81 2.46
CA TRP A 32 -12.27 -13.66 2.30
C TRP A 32 -13.71 -14.15 2.17
N GLN A 33 -14.67 -13.33 2.61
CA GLN A 33 -16.07 -13.72 2.57
C GLN A 33 -16.58 -13.58 1.14
N ASN A 34 -16.82 -14.72 0.49
CA ASN A 34 -17.41 -14.77 -0.84
C ASN A 34 -18.89 -14.43 -0.76
N ASP A 35 -19.18 -13.15 -0.58
CA ASP A 35 -20.52 -12.61 -0.76
C ASP A 35 -20.89 -12.76 -2.24
N ALA A 36 -22.11 -13.25 -2.50
CA ALA A 36 -22.60 -13.64 -3.83
C ALA A 36 -21.93 -12.87 -4.98
N THR A 37 -21.27 -13.59 -5.89
CA THR A 37 -20.48 -13.02 -6.99
C THR A 37 -21.33 -12.01 -7.77
N CYS A 38 -21.02 -10.72 -7.63
CA CYS A 38 -21.60 -9.71 -8.48
C CYS A 38 -20.79 -9.64 -9.77
N GLY A 39 -21.47 -9.57 -10.92
CA GLY A 39 -20.80 -9.35 -12.20
C GLY A 39 -20.26 -7.92 -12.32
N PRO A 40 -19.39 -7.66 -13.32
CA PRO A 40 -18.93 -6.31 -13.62
C PRO A 40 -20.12 -5.42 -14.02
N ARG A 41 -20.02 -4.13 -13.72
CA ARG A 41 -21.01 -3.14 -14.17
C ARG A 41 -20.81 -2.80 -15.64
N PHE A 42 -19.56 -2.64 -16.05
CA PHE A 42 -19.17 -2.24 -17.39
C PHE A 42 -18.36 -3.38 -18.03
N PRO A 43 -18.90 -4.05 -19.05
CA PRO A 43 -18.16 -5.08 -19.80
C PRO A 43 -17.08 -4.40 -20.64
N GLY A 44 -15.84 -4.91 -20.57
CA GLY A 44 -14.69 -4.33 -21.26
C GLY A 44 -13.64 -3.68 -20.36
N THR A 45 -12.88 -2.76 -20.95
CA THR A 45 -11.69 -2.11 -20.38
C THR A 45 -11.93 -0.65 -19.99
N ALA A 46 -10.94 -0.01 -19.38
CA ALA A 46 -10.96 1.44 -19.11
C ALA A 46 -11.08 2.25 -20.42
N ASP A 47 -10.35 1.85 -21.46
CA ASP A 47 -10.42 2.48 -22.79
C ASP A 47 -11.80 2.34 -23.43
N ASP A 48 -12.43 1.16 -23.30
CA ASP A 48 -13.81 0.95 -23.77
C ASP A 48 -14.80 1.87 -23.04
N LEU A 49 -14.62 2.04 -21.73
CA LEU A 49 -15.43 2.96 -20.92
C LEU A 49 -15.23 4.40 -21.38
N LEU A 50 -13.99 4.84 -21.60
CA LEU A 50 -13.68 6.18 -22.11
C LEU A 50 -14.33 6.43 -23.47
N ALA A 51 -14.20 5.49 -24.41
CA ALA A 51 -14.79 5.58 -25.75
C ALA A 51 -16.33 5.63 -25.72
N SER A 52 -16.97 5.04 -24.70
CA SER A 52 -18.43 5.07 -24.54
C SER A 52 -19.00 6.43 -24.09
N LEU A 53 -18.16 7.33 -23.58
CA LEU A 53 -18.60 8.64 -23.08
C LEU A 53 -18.86 9.60 -24.24
N LYS A 54 -20.05 10.23 -24.25
CA LYS A 54 -20.52 11.04 -25.39
C LYS A 54 -19.93 12.45 -25.49
N SER A 55 -19.38 13.01 -24.40
CA SER A 55 -18.87 14.39 -24.40
C SER A 55 -17.38 14.44 -24.08
N ALA A 56 -16.65 15.31 -24.79
CA ALA A 56 -15.22 15.53 -24.60
C ALA A 56 -14.89 15.93 -23.15
N ALA A 57 -15.74 16.75 -22.50
CA ALA A 57 -15.56 17.12 -21.11
C ALA A 57 -15.65 15.91 -20.15
N SER A 58 -16.57 14.97 -20.42
CA SER A 58 -16.68 13.75 -19.60
C SER A 58 -15.54 12.78 -19.87
N GLN A 59 -15.11 12.66 -21.13
CA GLN A 59 -13.93 11.87 -21.51
C GLN A 59 -12.68 12.37 -20.80
N HIS A 60 -12.40 13.67 -20.87
CA HIS A 60 -11.23 14.27 -20.22
C HIS A 60 -11.23 14.06 -18.70
N LYS A 61 -12.38 14.28 -18.04
CA LYS A 61 -12.51 14.02 -16.59
C LYS A 61 -12.31 12.54 -16.25
N ALA A 62 -12.87 11.63 -17.05
CA ALA A 62 -12.74 10.20 -16.83
C ALA A 62 -11.31 9.71 -17.09
N GLU A 63 -10.62 10.26 -18.09
CA GLU A 63 -9.23 9.92 -18.43
C GLU A 63 -8.30 10.25 -17.25
N ALA A 64 -8.46 11.43 -16.64
CA ALA A 64 -7.71 11.84 -15.45
C ALA A 64 -7.96 10.95 -14.21
N MET A 65 -9.06 10.18 -14.19
CA MET A 65 -9.41 9.27 -13.10
C MET A 65 -9.00 7.82 -13.40
N LEU A 66 -9.17 7.40 -14.66
CA LEU A 66 -8.96 6.02 -15.10
C LEU A 66 -7.50 5.71 -15.41
N HIS A 67 -6.64 6.72 -15.58
CA HIS A 67 -5.23 6.52 -15.87
C HIS A 67 -4.31 7.12 -14.81
N ASN A 68 -3.27 6.37 -14.46
CA ASN A 68 -2.11 6.87 -13.72
C ASN A 68 -1.09 7.45 -14.68
N GLU A 69 -0.53 8.62 -14.37
CA GLU A 69 0.59 9.19 -15.11
C GLU A 69 1.91 8.52 -14.68
N VAL A 70 2.65 7.98 -15.64
CA VAL A 70 3.88 7.20 -15.39
C VAL A 70 4.97 7.50 -16.42
N LYS A 71 6.19 7.05 -16.12
CA LYS A 71 7.29 6.86 -17.08
C LYS A 71 7.49 5.37 -17.30
N ILE A 72 7.61 4.92 -18.55
CA ILE A 72 7.91 3.51 -18.85
C ILE A 72 9.42 3.37 -19.10
N CYS A 73 10.12 2.68 -18.19
CA CYS A 73 11.55 2.45 -18.33
C CYS A 73 11.86 1.70 -19.62
N SER A 74 12.65 2.29 -20.52
CA SER A 74 13.01 1.69 -21.81
C SER A 74 13.84 0.40 -21.67
N ALA A 75 14.59 0.26 -20.58
CA ALA A 75 15.46 -0.89 -20.33
C ALA A 75 14.70 -2.14 -19.85
N CYS A 76 13.66 -1.99 -19.03
CA CYS A 76 12.96 -3.12 -18.40
C CYS A 76 11.44 -3.11 -18.54
N GLY A 77 10.86 -2.08 -19.16
CA GLY A 77 9.42 -1.93 -19.37
C GLY A 77 8.62 -1.58 -18.10
N LYS A 78 9.27 -1.38 -16.95
CA LYS A 78 8.57 -1.05 -15.70
C LYS A 78 7.97 0.35 -15.75
N ALA A 79 6.70 0.45 -15.37
CA ALA A 79 6.05 1.71 -15.07
C ALA A 79 6.58 2.30 -13.74
N CYS A 80 7.11 3.51 -13.82
CA CYS A 80 7.67 4.26 -12.71
C CYS A 80 6.84 5.54 -12.49
N ALA A 81 6.77 6.02 -11.25
CA ALA A 81 6.10 7.29 -10.98
C ALA A 81 6.75 8.43 -11.76
N LEU A 82 5.95 9.40 -12.21
CA LEU A 82 6.39 10.48 -13.08
C LEU A 82 7.52 11.33 -12.47
N THR A 83 7.57 11.45 -11.14
CA THR A 83 8.58 12.20 -10.40
C THR A 83 9.90 11.45 -10.20
N LEU A 84 10.02 10.19 -10.65
CA LEU A 84 11.27 9.45 -10.54
C LEU A 84 12.21 9.78 -11.70
N ASP A 85 13.49 9.94 -11.35
CA ASP A 85 14.59 10.10 -12.30
C ASP A 85 15.29 8.78 -12.61
N VAL A 86 15.16 7.77 -11.74
CA VAL A 86 15.70 6.42 -11.94
C VAL A 86 14.62 5.36 -11.77
N CYS A 87 14.69 4.31 -12.59
CA CYS A 87 13.79 3.18 -12.51
C CYS A 87 13.97 2.44 -11.19
N ASN A 88 12.93 2.34 -10.37
CA ASN A 88 12.96 1.65 -9.08
C ASN A 88 12.94 0.10 -9.19
N SER A 89 13.52 -0.44 -10.26
CA SER A 89 13.71 -1.88 -10.45
C SER A 89 15.08 -2.20 -11.02
N CYS A 90 15.48 -1.52 -12.09
CA CYS A 90 16.79 -1.76 -12.73
C CYS A 90 17.78 -0.61 -12.53
N SER A 91 17.37 0.47 -11.83
CA SER A 91 18.17 1.68 -11.62
C SER A 91 18.57 2.43 -12.89
N GLY A 92 18.03 2.08 -14.06
CA GLY A 92 18.26 2.81 -15.31
C GLY A 92 17.70 4.23 -15.25
N ASP A 93 18.38 5.18 -15.88
CA ASP A 93 17.94 6.58 -16.00
C ASP A 93 16.62 6.66 -16.78
N ILE A 94 15.65 7.35 -16.19
CA ILE A 94 14.34 7.64 -16.78
C ILE A 94 13.97 9.12 -16.70
N LYS A 95 14.94 10.01 -16.38
CA LYS A 95 14.69 11.44 -16.21
C LYS A 95 13.97 12.05 -17.42
N ASP A 96 14.48 11.77 -18.63
CA ASP A 96 13.94 12.28 -19.90
C ASP A 96 12.93 11.33 -20.57
N THR A 97 12.48 10.28 -19.87
CA THR A 97 11.46 9.37 -20.41
C THR A 97 10.13 10.11 -20.53
N ALA A 98 9.52 10.06 -21.72
CA ALA A 98 8.22 10.69 -21.98
C ALA A 98 7.12 10.14 -21.05
N LYS A 99 6.17 11.02 -20.71
CA LYS A 99 4.97 10.65 -19.96
C LYS A 99 4.17 9.60 -20.74
N SER A 100 3.69 8.60 -20.02
CA SER A 100 2.82 7.53 -20.49
C SER A 100 1.73 7.27 -19.43
N TYR A 101 0.88 6.27 -19.70
CA TYR A 101 -0.30 5.98 -18.90
C TYR A 101 -0.41 4.48 -18.59
N THR A 102 -0.97 4.19 -17.42
CA THR A 102 -1.40 2.84 -17.02
C THR A 102 -2.77 2.91 -16.36
N ASP A 103 -3.53 1.82 -16.36
CA ASP A 103 -4.84 1.78 -15.71
C ASP A 103 -4.73 2.12 -14.21
N ASN A 104 -5.56 3.05 -13.75
CA ASN A 104 -5.87 3.27 -12.34
C ASN A 104 -6.86 2.19 -11.89
N VAL A 105 -6.32 1.03 -11.47
CA VAL A 105 -7.12 -0.16 -11.17
C VAL A 105 -8.10 0.09 -10.03
N MET A 106 -7.78 0.98 -9.09
CA MET A 106 -8.68 1.32 -7.97
C MET A 106 -9.94 2.03 -8.46
N MET A 107 -9.78 2.98 -9.39
CA MET A 107 -10.93 3.63 -10.03
C MET A 107 -11.71 2.68 -10.92
N CYS A 108 -11.02 1.76 -11.60
CA CYS A 108 -11.68 0.73 -12.39
C CYS A 108 -12.54 -0.20 -11.51
N PHE A 109 -12.09 -0.56 -10.31
CA PHE A 109 -12.92 -1.31 -9.34
C PHE A 109 -14.18 -0.54 -8.96
N MET A 110 -14.05 0.75 -8.63
CA MET A 110 -15.16 1.61 -8.20
C MET A 110 -16.20 1.87 -9.29
N LEU A 111 -15.78 1.81 -10.56
CA LEU A 111 -16.64 1.95 -11.74
C LEU A 111 -17.16 0.61 -12.26
N GLY A 112 -16.62 -0.50 -11.77
CA GLY A 112 -17.02 -1.85 -12.16
C GLY A 112 -16.62 -2.24 -13.56
N VAL A 113 -15.45 -1.77 -14.00
CA VAL A 113 -14.81 -2.22 -15.24
C VAL A 113 -14.45 -3.69 -15.11
N GLU A 114 -14.75 -4.48 -16.14
CA GLU A 114 -14.60 -5.93 -16.11
C GLU A 114 -13.14 -6.39 -16.00
N LYS A 115 -12.24 -5.77 -16.78
CA LYS A 115 -10.88 -6.25 -16.98
C LYS A 115 -9.93 -5.15 -17.42
N THR A 116 -8.64 -5.39 -17.24
CA THR A 116 -7.57 -4.71 -17.98
C THR A 116 -7.35 -5.44 -19.31
N SER A 117 -6.42 -4.96 -20.13
CA SER A 117 -5.93 -5.71 -21.30
C SER A 117 -5.25 -7.05 -20.95
N LYS A 118 -4.91 -7.28 -19.68
CA LYS A 118 -4.10 -8.44 -19.24
C LYS A 118 -4.83 -9.41 -18.32
N TYR A 119 -5.79 -8.95 -17.52
CA TYR A 119 -6.43 -9.76 -16.47
C TYR A 119 -7.77 -9.18 -16.01
N PRO A 120 -8.69 -10.01 -15.48
CA PRO A 120 -9.95 -9.54 -14.89
C PRO A 120 -9.73 -8.68 -13.65
N LEU A 121 -10.59 -7.68 -13.45
CA LEU A 121 -10.53 -6.73 -12.33
C LEU A 121 -11.36 -7.20 -11.12
N THR A 122 -11.18 -8.46 -10.73
CA THR A 122 -11.75 -9.02 -9.50
C THR A 122 -10.78 -8.85 -8.33
N ILE A 123 -11.30 -8.59 -7.13
CA ILE A 123 -10.50 -8.39 -5.91
C ILE A 123 -11.07 -9.15 -4.70
N PRO A 124 -10.22 -9.60 -3.77
CA PRO A 124 -10.66 -10.22 -2.51
C PRO A 124 -11.20 -9.16 -1.54
N ILE A 125 -12.50 -8.87 -1.65
CA ILE A 125 -13.16 -7.87 -0.83
C ILE A 125 -13.38 -8.41 0.58
N ARG A 126 -12.91 -7.67 1.59
CA ARG A 126 -13.05 -7.98 3.01
C ARG A 126 -14.24 -7.27 3.65
N ALA A 127 -14.49 -6.04 3.23
CA ALA A 127 -15.67 -5.25 3.60
C ALA A 127 -15.92 -4.18 2.54
N GLN A 128 -17.17 -3.81 2.34
CA GLN A 128 -17.55 -2.77 1.38
C GLN A 128 -18.87 -2.11 1.80
N SER A 129 -19.03 -0.83 1.46
CA SER A 129 -20.29 -0.08 1.57
C SER A 129 -20.47 0.76 0.31
N SER A 130 -21.24 1.85 0.34
CA SER A 130 -21.23 2.88 -0.71
C SER A 130 -20.11 3.92 -0.56
N SER A 131 -19.51 3.98 0.64
CA SER A 131 -18.52 4.98 1.07
C SER A 131 -17.09 4.45 1.18
N PHE A 132 -16.89 3.13 1.25
CA PHE A 132 -15.57 2.53 1.28
C PHE A 132 -15.50 1.16 0.59
N LEU A 133 -14.27 0.76 0.28
CA LEU A 133 -13.89 -0.58 -0.16
C LEU A 133 -12.62 -1.02 0.58
N CYS A 134 -12.70 -2.13 1.31
CA CYS A 134 -11.59 -2.78 2.04
C CYS A 134 -11.30 -4.16 1.42
N TYR A 135 -10.04 -4.43 1.07
CA TYR A 135 -9.62 -5.64 0.36
C TYR A 135 -8.20 -6.05 0.75
N ASP A 136 -7.83 -7.30 0.49
CA ASP A 136 -6.44 -7.75 0.69
C ASP A 136 -5.51 -7.11 -0.34
N ASP A 137 -4.31 -6.70 0.08
CA ASP A 137 -3.30 -6.15 -0.83
C ASP A 137 -2.60 -7.26 -1.64
N LEU A 138 -2.47 -7.08 -2.97
CA LEU A 138 -1.81 -8.04 -3.88
C LEU A 138 -0.30 -8.17 -3.62
N LEU A 139 0.31 -7.14 -3.06
CA LEU A 139 1.70 -7.05 -2.63
C LEU A 139 1.81 -7.20 -1.11
N ALA A 140 0.92 -8.02 -0.51
CA ALA A 140 0.91 -8.38 0.90
C ALA A 140 2.33 -8.55 1.47
N SER A 141 2.63 -7.84 2.56
CA SER A 141 3.91 -7.91 3.29
C SER A 141 3.77 -8.63 4.63
N SER A 142 2.54 -8.80 5.11
CA SER A 142 2.15 -9.64 6.24
C SER A 142 0.95 -10.51 5.87
N PRO A 143 0.61 -11.52 6.68
CA PRO A 143 -0.62 -12.29 6.50
C PRO A 143 -1.90 -11.45 6.61
N CYS A 144 -1.86 -10.28 7.25
CA CYS A 144 -2.97 -9.32 7.32
C CYS A 144 -2.50 -7.96 6.78
N HIS A 145 -2.49 -7.85 5.45
CA HIS A 145 -2.23 -6.59 4.73
C HIS A 145 -3.49 -6.20 3.95
N LEU A 146 -4.15 -5.15 4.41
CA LEU A 146 -5.38 -4.61 3.87
C LEU A 146 -5.12 -3.26 3.18
N ASN A 147 -5.87 -3.00 2.12
CA ASN A 147 -6.04 -1.66 1.58
C ASN A 147 -7.48 -1.21 1.81
N VAL A 148 -7.65 0.04 2.24
CA VAL A 148 -8.97 0.68 2.33
C VAL A 148 -8.99 1.96 1.52
N ILE A 149 -9.96 2.06 0.60
CA ILE A 149 -10.17 3.25 -0.23
C ILE A 149 -11.54 3.88 0.08
N PRO A 150 -11.65 5.21 0.07
CA PRO A 150 -12.93 5.88 0.03
C PRO A 150 -13.51 5.75 -1.37
N THR A 151 -14.83 5.57 -1.48
CA THR A 151 -15.49 5.32 -2.76
C THR A 151 -16.46 6.41 -3.20
N GLU A 152 -16.67 7.44 -2.38
CA GLU A 152 -17.53 8.59 -2.70
C GLU A 152 -16.77 9.69 -3.45
N HIS A 153 -15.45 9.72 -3.32
CA HIS A 153 -14.59 10.77 -3.84
C HIS A 153 -13.43 10.17 -4.64
N TYR A 154 -13.06 10.89 -5.71
CA TYR A 154 -11.78 10.67 -6.38
C TYR A 154 -10.73 11.52 -5.69
N LEU A 155 -9.79 10.86 -5.00
CA LEU A 155 -8.78 11.49 -4.17
C LEU A 155 -7.41 11.00 -4.65
N PRO A 156 -6.69 11.70 -5.54
CA PRO A 156 -5.50 11.15 -6.19
C PRO A 156 -4.43 10.66 -5.21
N ASP A 157 -4.20 11.42 -4.14
CA ASP A 157 -3.24 11.10 -3.09
C ASP A 157 -3.61 11.80 -1.77
N TRP A 158 -2.81 11.59 -0.73
CA TRP A 158 -3.07 12.10 0.62
C TRP A 158 -2.95 13.62 0.75
N ARG A 159 -2.30 14.33 -0.19
CA ARG A 159 -2.19 15.80 -0.13
C ARG A 159 -3.53 16.47 -0.31
N TRP A 160 -4.48 15.83 -1.00
CA TRP A 160 -5.85 16.32 -1.07
C TRP A 160 -6.46 16.52 0.33
N LEU A 161 -6.13 15.65 1.30
CA LEU A 161 -6.61 15.77 2.68
C LEU A 161 -6.16 17.09 3.33
N LEU A 162 -5.00 17.63 2.95
CA LEU A 162 -4.42 18.87 3.48
C LEU A 162 -5.16 20.13 3.00
N THR A 163 -5.81 20.05 1.84
CA THR A 163 -6.62 21.16 1.30
C THR A 163 -7.93 21.32 2.05
N ARG A 164 -8.41 20.25 2.71
CA ARG A 164 -9.67 20.21 3.47
C ARG A 164 -9.46 19.49 4.81
N PRO A 165 -8.67 20.04 5.74
CA PRO A 165 -8.13 19.28 6.87
C PRO A 165 -9.17 18.55 7.73
N ARG A 166 -10.33 19.16 7.98
CA ARG A 166 -11.40 18.55 8.77
C ARG A 166 -12.02 17.35 8.07
N GLU A 167 -12.41 17.51 6.81
CA GLU A 167 -12.95 16.41 6.00
C GLU A 167 -11.90 15.33 5.73
N GLY A 168 -10.65 15.74 5.50
CA GLY A 168 -9.53 14.82 5.36
C GLY A 168 -9.30 13.98 6.61
N LEU A 169 -9.43 14.59 7.80
CA LEU A 169 -9.35 13.88 9.08
C LEU A 169 -10.50 12.87 9.23
N ASP A 170 -11.73 13.26 8.93
CA ASP A 170 -12.91 12.39 9.01
C ASP A 170 -12.79 11.18 8.05
N ILE A 171 -12.35 11.41 6.80
CA ILE A 171 -12.10 10.35 5.82
C ILE A 171 -11.03 9.40 6.35
N MET A 172 -9.88 9.92 6.77
CA MET A 172 -8.74 9.12 7.21
C MET A 172 -9.07 8.26 8.44
N GLU A 173 -9.76 8.83 9.45
CA GLU A 173 -10.25 8.10 10.63
C GLU A 173 -11.25 7.00 10.25
N SER A 174 -12.14 7.30 9.28
CA SER A 174 -13.10 6.30 8.78
C SER A 174 -12.40 5.13 8.08
N LEU A 175 -11.41 5.40 7.23
CA LEU A 175 -10.61 4.35 6.57
C LEU A 175 -9.87 3.47 7.58
N TYR A 176 -9.26 4.09 8.60
CA TYR A 176 -8.55 3.37 9.66
C TYR A 176 -9.50 2.49 10.49
N ARG A 177 -10.66 3.04 10.88
CA ARG A 177 -11.69 2.28 11.60
C ARG A 177 -12.14 1.06 10.80
N VAL A 178 -12.43 1.21 9.50
CA VAL A 178 -12.80 0.07 8.64
C VAL A 178 -11.71 -0.99 8.61
N ALA A 179 -10.45 -0.59 8.42
CA ALA A 179 -9.32 -1.54 8.42
C ALA A 179 -9.18 -2.29 9.75
N LYS A 180 -9.29 -1.54 10.86
CA LYS A 180 -9.27 -2.08 12.22
C LYS A 180 -10.42 -3.05 12.46
N ASP A 181 -11.64 -2.70 12.09
CA ASP A 181 -12.82 -3.56 12.26
C ASP A 181 -12.68 -4.87 11.47
N VAL A 182 -12.16 -4.82 10.25
CA VAL A 182 -11.86 -6.03 9.45
C VAL A 182 -10.77 -6.87 10.13
N ALA A 183 -9.66 -6.26 10.53
CA ALA A 183 -8.57 -6.97 11.21
C ALA A 183 -9.05 -7.64 12.51
N MET A 184 -9.87 -6.94 13.31
CA MET A 184 -10.47 -7.46 14.53
C MET A 184 -11.41 -8.63 14.24
N SER A 185 -12.40 -8.41 13.38
CA SER A 185 -13.52 -9.33 13.18
C SER A 185 -13.16 -10.58 12.38
N GLN A 186 -12.15 -10.52 11.50
CA GLN A 186 -11.81 -11.63 10.60
C GLN A 186 -10.48 -12.31 10.94
N PHE A 187 -9.47 -11.56 11.37
CA PHE A 187 -8.13 -12.10 11.61
C PHE A 187 -7.89 -12.35 13.10
N ILE A 188 -8.05 -11.34 13.94
CA ILE A 188 -7.78 -11.43 15.39
C ILE A 188 -8.82 -12.29 16.11
N SER A 189 -10.06 -12.34 15.63
CA SER A 189 -11.08 -13.25 16.14
C SER A 189 -10.76 -14.74 15.88
N ASN A 190 -9.87 -15.04 14.93
CA ASN A 190 -9.48 -16.41 14.59
C ASN A 190 -8.35 -16.89 15.52
N SER A 191 -8.69 -17.79 16.46
CA SER A 191 -7.74 -18.22 17.49
C SER A 191 -6.55 -19.00 16.94
N ASP A 192 -6.71 -19.73 15.83
CA ASP A 192 -5.62 -20.51 15.21
C ASP A 192 -4.62 -19.58 14.52
N PHE A 193 -5.13 -18.56 13.82
CA PHE A 193 -4.32 -17.47 13.28
C PHE A 193 -3.55 -16.75 14.36
N VAL A 194 -4.23 -16.36 15.45
CA VAL A 194 -3.60 -15.63 16.54
C VAL A 194 -2.48 -16.46 17.19
N LYS A 195 -2.77 -17.72 17.56
CA LYS A 195 -1.78 -18.60 18.20
C LYS A 195 -0.61 -18.96 17.29
N LYS A 196 -0.84 -19.07 15.98
CA LYS A 196 0.21 -19.43 15.02
C LYS A 196 1.17 -18.28 14.76
N LEU A 197 0.65 -17.08 14.54
CA LEU A 197 1.47 -15.95 14.07
C LEU A 197 2.05 -15.12 15.21
N PHE A 198 1.37 -15.03 16.34
CA PHE A 198 1.79 -14.15 17.43
C PHE A 198 2.54 -14.88 18.55
N SER A 199 3.52 -14.19 19.13
CA SER A 199 4.27 -14.70 20.28
C SER A 199 3.34 -14.87 21.49
N PRO A 200 3.63 -15.78 22.44
CA PRO A 200 2.76 -16.00 23.60
C PRO A 200 2.47 -14.73 24.42
N SER A 201 3.44 -13.82 24.55
CA SER A 201 3.25 -12.55 25.24
C SER A 201 2.24 -11.65 24.50
N VAL A 202 2.32 -11.59 23.17
CA VAL A 202 1.40 -10.79 22.35
C VAL A 202 0.02 -11.43 22.26
N VAL A 203 -0.08 -12.76 22.25
CA VAL A 203 -1.37 -13.45 22.35
C VAL A 203 -2.11 -13.05 23.63
N ASN A 204 -1.43 -12.99 24.77
CA ASN A 204 -2.04 -12.53 26.02
C ASN A 204 -2.52 -11.08 25.94
N GLU A 205 -1.76 -10.21 25.25
CA GLU A 205 -2.15 -8.82 25.02
C GLU A 205 -3.40 -8.72 24.14
N ILE A 206 -3.43 -9.45 23.02
CA ILE A 206 -4.58 -9.55 22.11
C ILE A 206 -5.83 -10.00 22.86
N MET A 207 -5.72 -11.02 23.71
CA MET A 207 -6.86 -11.55 24.46
C MET A 207 -7.38 -10.57 25.53
N ARG A 208 -6.51 -9.70 26.05
CA ARG A 208 -6.87 -8.67 27.03
C ARG A 208 -7.56 -7.48 26.38
N ASP A 209 -6.97 -6.96 25.30
CA ASP A 209 -7.50 -5.81 24.56
C ASP A 209 -7.04 -5.86 23.09
N PRO A 210 -7.84 -6.46 22.19
CA PRO A 210 -7.49 -6.58 20.79
C PRO A 210 -7.47 -5.22 20.07
N GLY A 211 -8.26 -4.25 20.55
CA GLY A 211 -8.30 -2.90 19.99
C GLY A 211 -7.01 -2.15 20.28
N TYR A 212 -6.54 -2.19 21.53
CA TYR A 212 -5.26 -1.62 21.94
C TYR A 212 -4.08 -2.28 21.20
N PHE A 213 -4.10 -3.60 21.03
CA PHE A 213 -3.09 -4.30 20.26
C PHE A 213 -3.00 -3.75 18.84
N ILE A 214 -4.13 -3.61 18.13
CA ILE A 214 -4.13 -3.04 16.77
C ILE A 214 -3.62 -1.59 16.77
N ASP A 215 -4.10 -0.77 17.69
CA ASP A 215 -3.71 0.64 17.79
C ASP A 215 -2.24 0.80 18.16
N THR A 216 -1.61 -0.20 18.76
CA THR A 216 -0.19 -0.17 19.16
C THR A 216 0.70 -0.74 18.05
N TYR A 217 0.33 -1.90 17.50
CA TYR A 217 1.18 -2.69 16.60
C TYR A 217 0.94 -2.43 15.12
N GLY A 218 -0.23 -1.91 14.74
CA GLY A 218 -0.58 -1.64 13.35
C GLY A 218 0.41 -0.71 12.65
N MET A 219 0.81 -1.10 11.45
CA MET A 219 1.64 -0.33 10.53
C MET A 219 0.74 0.18 9.42
N SER A 220 0.30 1.44 9.53
CA SER A 220 -0.65 2.01 8.58
C SER A 220 -0.21 3.36 8.04
N GLY A 221 -0.54 3.64 6.78
CA GLY A 221 -0.16 4.88 6.12
C GLY A 221 -0.44 4.90 4.63
N PHE A 222 0.11 5.91 3.97
CA PHE A 222 -0.10 6.21 2.57
C PHE A 222 1.24 6.28 1.84
N ASN A 223 1.28 5.79 0.59
CA ASN A 223 2.45 5.98 -0.26
C ASN A 223 2.35 7.31 -1.02
N TYR A 224 3.47 8.00 -1.16
CA TYR A 224 3.62 9.18 -2.01
C TYR A 224 4.95 9.16 -2.79
N PRO A 225 4.96 9.43 -4.10
CA PRO A 225 3.79 9.41 -4.97
C PRO A 225 3.10 8.03 -4.91
N PRO A 226 1.75 7.96 -5.00
CA PRO A 226 1.06 6.69 -4.94
C PRO A 226 1.29 5.89 -6.23
N SER A 227 1.18 4.56 -6.14
CA SER A 227 1.22 3.70 -7.33
C SER A 227 -0.09 3.68 -8.10
N GLN A 228 -1.17 4.15 -7.50
CA GLN A 228 -2.52 4.27 -8.06
C GLN A 228 -3.06 5.63 -7.64
N MET A 229 -3.59 6.44 -8.55
CA MET A 229 -4.11 7.78 -8.27
C MET A 229 -5.48 7.72 -7.59
N GLN A 230 -5.59 6.95 -6.51
CA GLN A 230 -6.71 6.94 -5.59
C GLN A 230 -6.12 6.63 -4.21
N ILE A 231 -6.41 7.48 -3.23
CA ILE A 231 -5.89 7.33 -1.89
C ILE A 231 -6.33 5.97 -1.34
N HIS A 232 -5.36 5.24 -0.81
CA HIS A 232 -5.59 3.96 -0.17
C HIS A 232 -4.75 3.92 1.10
N LEU A 233 -5.43 3.69 2.22
CA LEU A 233 -4.75 3.38 3.47
C LEU A 233 -4.22 1.95 3.35
N GLN A 234 -2.90 1.80 3.32
CA GLN A 234 -2.27 0.52 3.60
C GLN A 234 -2.36 0.29 5.10
N PHE A 235 -2.89 -0.87 5.49
CA PHE A 235 -2.99 -1.30 6.87
C PHE A 235 -2.36 -2.68 6.98
N ILE A 236 -1.21 -2.73 7.65
CA ILE A 236 -0.41 -3.94 7.80
C ILE A 236 -0.37 -4.27 9.28
N LEU A 237 -0.92 -5.42 9.64
CA LEU A 237 -0.79 -5.96 10.99
C LEU A 237 0.46 -6.86 11.03
N PRO A 238 1.39 -6.67 11.99
CA PRO A 238 2.51 -7.60 12.16
C PRO A 238 2.01 -9.00 12.60
N PRO A 239 2.87 -10.02 12.56
CA PRO A 239 4.23 -9.96 12.03
C PRO A 239 4.26 -9.85 10.51
N LEU A 240 5.23 -9.09 9.99
CA LEU A 240 5.63 -9.16 8.59
C LEU A 240 6.12 -10.58 8.28
N MET A 241 5.90 -11.03 7.04
CA MET A 241 6.48 -12.29 6.56
C MET A 241 8.02 -12.23 6.65
N PRO A 242 8.72 -13.36 6.83
CA PRO A 242 10.16 -13.36 7.15
C PRO A 242 11.03 -12.50 6.24
N PHE A 243 10.82 -12.57 4.92
CA PHE A 243 11.54 -11.71 3.97
C PHE A 243 11.27 -10.21 4.20
N HIS A 244 10.01 -9.84 4.44
CA HIS A 244 9.61 -8.46 4.70
C HIS A 244 10.10 -7.98 6.07
N ALA A 245 10.14 -8.86 7.08
CA ALA A 245 10.76 -8.54 8.36
C ALA A 245 12.25 -8.21 8.21
N ARG A 246 12.99 -8.92 7.35
CA ARG A 246 14.37 -8.58 6.98
C ARG A 246 14.45 -7.21 6.31
N LEU A 247 13.63 -6.95 5.30
CA LEU A 247 13.63 -5.65 4.62
C LEU A 247 13.34 -4.50 5.60
N LEU A 248 12.45 -4.70 6.58
CA LEU A 248 12.21 -3.74 7.65
C LEU A 248 13.46 -3.53 8.52
N ALA A 249 14.16 -4.60 8.90
CA ALA A 249 15.40 -4.51 9.67
C ALA A 249 16.49 -3.72 8.92
N GLU A 250 16.55 -3.86 7.59
CA GLU A 250 17.48 -3.17 6.68
C GLU A 250 17.07 -1.73 6.30
N ASP A 251 15.97 -1.20 6.84
CA ASP A 251 15.40 0.09 6.43
C ASP A 251 15.05 0.15 4.91
N LYS A 252 14.79 -1.01 4.31
CA LYS A 252 14.33 -1.19 2.93
C LYS A 252 12.81 -1.37 2.83
N HIS A 253 12.09 -1.11 3.92
CA HIS A 253 10.64 -0.94 3.94
C HIS A 253 10.26 0.45 4.42
N PHE A 254 9.03 0.87 4.09
CA PHE A 254 8.45 2.14 4.52
C PHE A 254 9.40 3.32 4.27
N HIS A 255 9.93 3.41 3.04
CA HIS A 255 11.00 4.33 2.69
C HIS A 255 10.69 5.78 3.12
N PHE A 256 11.72 6.45 3.62
CA PHE A 256 11.69 7.87 3.95
C PHE A 256 11.19 8.68 2.75
N LEU A 257 10.30 9.63 3.01
CA LEU A 257 9.63 10.49 2.02
C LEU A 257 8.75 9.76 1.02
N ARG A 258 8.53 8.45 1.21
CA ARG A 258 7.60 7.65 0.43
C ARG A 258 6.44 7.11 1.23
N PHE A 259 6.66 6.71 2.48
CA PHE A 259 5.61 6.21 3.35
C PHE A 259 5.24 7.25 4.42
N PHE A 260 3.99 7.68 4.39
CA PHE A 260 3.42 8.68 5.30
C PHE A 260 2.50 7.98 6.28
N GLU A 261 2.99 7.78 7.51
CA GLU A 261 2.25 7.05 8.53
C GLU A 261 0.90 7.71 8.84
N TYR A 262 -0.12 6.90 9.08
CA TYR A 262 -1.42 7.34 9.59
C TYR A 262 -1.28 8.31 10.77
N ARG A 263 -0.42 8.00 11.75
CA ARG A 263 -0.21 8.85 12.93
C ARG A 263 0.39 10.20 12.58
N TYR A 264 1.28 10.27 11.59
CA TYR A 264 1.84 11.52 11.08
C TYR A 264 0.74 12.35 10.42
N VAL A 265 0.05 11.77 9.43
CA VAL A 265 -0.98 12.47 8.67
C VAL A 265 -2.10 12.97 9.59
N ARG A 266 -2.53 12.14 10.54
CA ARG A 266 -3.50 12.52 11.58
C ARG A 266 -3.05 13.74 12.38
N LYS A 267 -1.81 13.73 12.88
CA LYS A 267 -1.26 14.84 13.69
C LYS A 267 -1.20 16.12 12.87
N VAL A 268 -0.77 16.05 11.60
CA VAL A 268 -0.76 17.20 10.68
C VAL A 268 -2.16 17.77 10.49
N LEU A 269 -3.14 16.92 10.14
CA LEU A 269 -4.52 17.35 9.91
C LEU A 269 -5.15 17.95 11.17
N GLN A 270 -4.90 17.37 12.34
CA GLN A 270 -5.34 17.93 13.62
C GLN A 270 -4.76 19.34 13.87
N SER A 271 -3.45 19.52 13.69
CA SER A 271 -2.81 20.84 13.84
C SER A 271 -3.34 21.88 12.85
N LEU A 272 -3.63 21.48 11.61
CA LEU A 272 -4.26 22.36 10.61
C LEU A 272 -5.70 22.74 11.00
N VAL A 273 -6.49 21.79 11.50
CA VAL A 273 -7.86 22.05 11.99
C VAL A 273 -7.84 23.01 13.18
N GLU A 274 -6.94 22.81 14.13
CA GLU A 274 -6.81 23.63 15.35
C GLU A 274 -6.36 25.07 15.03
N SER A 275 -5.41 25.22 14.09
CA SER A 275 -4.92 26.54 13.65
C SER A 275 -5.82 27.21 12.62
N SER A 276 -6.83 26.50 12.09
CA SER A 276 -7.59 26.92 10.90
C SER A 276 -6.73 27.25 9.68
N ALA A 277 -5.50 26.71 9.63
CA ALA A 277 -4.63 26.84 8.48
C ALA A 277 -5.09 25.91 7.37
N THR A 278 -4.88 26.34 6.13
CA THR A 278 -5.05 25.48 4.95
C THR A 278 -3.71 25.39 4.23
N VAL A 279 -3.47 24.24 3.64
CA VAL A 279 -2.26 23.96 2.91
C VAL A 279 -2.62 23.93 1.43
N ASP A 280 -2.29 25.01 0.72
CA ASP A 280 -2.48 25.08 -0.74
C ASP A 280 -1.26 24.49 -1.45
N LEU A 281 -1.13 23.17 -1.35
CA LEU A 281 -0.14 22.42 -2.13
C LEU A 281 -0.72 22.17 -3.52
N ILE A 282 -0.39 23.09 -4.43
CA ILE A 282 -0.76 22.99 -5.85
C ILE A 282 0.11 21.91 -6.53
N GLY A 283 -0.50 20.98 -7.27
CA GLY A 283 0.16 20.26 -8.36
C GLY A 283 1.28 19.28 -7.95
N GLN A 284 2.30 19.11 -8.81
CA GLN A 284 3.34 18.05 -8.74
C GLN A 284 4.47 18.29 -7.72
N SER A 285 4.19 18.89 -6.56
CA SER A 285 5.22 19.09 -5.53
C SER A 285 5.87 17.77 -5.11
N ASP A 286 7.20 17.73 -5.04
CA ASP A 286 7.93 16.58 -4.49
C ASP A 286 7.64 16.38 -2.99
N ALA A 287 8.07 15.24 -2.45
CA ALA A 287 7.76 14.86 -1.07
C ALA A 287 8.43 15.79 -0.06
N GLU A 288 9.66 16.21 -0.37
CA GLU A 288 10.49 17.14 0.39
C GLU A 288 9.78 18.48 0.59
N SER A 289 9.33 19.10 -0.50
CA SER A 289 8.62 20.39 -0.47
C SER A 289 7.33 20.30 0.34
N VAL A 290 6.62 19.17 0.25
CA VAL A 290 5.38 18.93 1.01
C VAL A 290 5.68 18.85 2.51
N VAL A 291 6.72 18.10 2.93
CA VAL A 291 7.03 17.95 4.37
C VAL A 291 7.61 19.22 4.96
N ASP A 292 8.42 19.98 4.21
CA ASP A 292 8.98 21.25 4.66
C ASP A 292 7.87 22.27 4.88
N TYR A 293 6.94 22.39 3.93
CA TYR A 293 5.79 23.28 4.07
C TYR A 293 4.91 22.90 5.27
N ILE A 294 4.64 21.61 5.46
CA ILE A 294 3.88 21.12 6.63
C ILE A 294 4.59 21.49 7.93
N LYS A 295 5.91 21.30 7.99
CA LYS A 295 6.69 21.63 9.18
C LYS A 295 6.64 23.12 9.49
N ASP A 296 6.75 23.98 8.48
CA ASP A 296 6.68 25.43 8.64
C ASP A 296 5.31 25.89 9.13
N CYS A 297 4.22 25.28 8.62
CA CYS A 297 2.86 25.67 9.00
C CYS A 297 2.36 25.04 10.31
N THR A 298 2.82 23.84 10.66
CA THR A 298 2.26 23.06 11.79
C THR A 298 3.25 22.73 12.89
N GLY A 299 4.56 22.90 12.64
CA GLY A 299 5.63 22.42 13.51
C GLY A 299 5.80 20.89 13.52
N VAL A 300 5.03 20.13 12.74
CA VAL A 300 5.10 18.66 12.71
C VAL A 300 6.23 18.20 11.78
N ASP A 301 7.33 17.76 12.38
CA ASP A 301 8.54 17.31 11.68
C ASP A 301 8.43 15.85 11.21
N TYR A 302 8.41 15.63 9.89
CA TYR A 302 8.32 14.29 9.29
C TYR A 302 9.55 13.43 9.59
N PHE A 303 10.76 14.01 9.61
CA PHE A 303 12.00 13.27 9.86
C PHE A 303 12.00 12.58 11.23
N THR A 304 11.67 13.34 12.27
CA THR A 304 11.56 12.83 13.65
C THR A 304 10.48 11.76 13.73
N HIS A 305 9.32 12.01 13.12
CA HIS A 305 8.21 11.06 13.13
C HIS A 305 8.57 9.75 12.43
N HIS A 306 9.19 9.82 11.25
CA HIS A 306 9.58 8.64 10.48
C HIS A 306 10.61 7.79 11.21
N ARG A 307 11.63 8.41 11.83
CA ARG A 307 12.61 7.70 12.66
C ARG A 307 11.95 6.97 13.83
N GLU A 308 11.04 7.63 14.53
CA GLU A 308 10.28 7.04 15.64
C GLU A 308 9.37 5.91 15.16
N MET A 309 8.71 6.09 14.01
CA MET A 309 7.90 5.08 13.35
C MET A 309 8.73 3.84 13.02
N MET A 310 9.88 3.99 12.35
CA MET A 310 10.73 2.85 11.98
C MET A 310 11.23 2.09 13.19
N SER A 311 11.64 2.79 14.25
CA SER A 311 12.02 2.17 15.52
C SER A 311 10.87 1.35 16.12
N ARG A 312 9.67 1.95 16.19
CA ARG A 312 8.46 1.28 16.68
C ARG A 312 8.08 0.08 15.83
N PHE A 313 8.10 0.19 14.50
CA PHE A 313 7.76 -0.92 13.60
C PHE A 313 8.74 -2.08 13.75
N LYS A 314 10.05 -1.81 13.80
CA LYS A 314 11.08 -2.84 14.03
C LYS A 314 10.87 -3.55 15.37
N HIS A 315 10.62 -2.78 16.43
CA HIS A 315 10.37 -3.31 17.78
C HIS A 315 9.10 -4.16 17.83
N ASN A 316 7.97 -3.62 17.37
CA ASN A 316 6.67 -4.26 17.38
C ASN A 316 6.67 -5.54 16.52
N ASN A 317 7.30 -5.51 15.34
CA ASN A 317 7.42 -6.68 14.49
C ASN A 317 8.22 -7.81 15.18
N LYS A 318 9.34 -7.46 15.82
CA LYS A 318 10.18 -8.43 16.54
C LYS A 318 9.44 -9.09 17.70
N ILE A 319 8.67 -8.32 18.47
CA ILE A 319 7.92 -8.82 19.63
C ILE A 319 6.69 -9.63 19.20
N ALA A 320 6.00 -9.19 18.14
CA ALA A 320 4.81 -9.86 17.63
C ALA A 320 5.12 -11.22 17.02
N ALA A 321 6.23 -11.37 16.30
CA ALA A 321 6.50 -12.56 15.50
C ALA A 321 6.66 -13.86 16.30
N ASN A 322 6.00 -14.92 15.83
CA ASN A 322 6.17 -16.31 16.29
C ASN A 322 6.65 -17.23 15.14
N TRP A 323 7.55 -16.74 14.30
CA TRP A 323 8.16 -17.55 13.25
C TRP A 323 9.11 -18.58 13.87
N ARG A 324 8.76 -19.87 13.77
CA ARG A 324 9.59 -20.97 14.28
C ARG A 324 10.38 -21.60 13.17
N ALA A 325 11.65 -21.92 13.42
CA ALA A 325 12.52 -22.61 12.46
C ALA A 325 11.83 -23.85 11.87
N ASP A 326 11.25 -24.69 12.73
CA ASP A 326 10.55 -25.93 12.32
C ASP A 326 9.40 -25.74 11.33
N ASP A 327 8.87 -24.53 11.16
CA ASP A 327 7.83 -24.22 10.17
C ASP A 327 8.35 -23.95 8.77
N PHE A 328 9.67 -23.90 8.62
CA PHE A 328 10.38 -23.59 7.38
C PHE A 328 11.38 -24.70 7.04
N GLU A 329 11.72 -24.83 5.77
CA GLU A 329 12.68 -25.80 5.26
C GLU A 329 14.10 -25.21 5.17
N PHE A 330 14.20 -23.90 4.94
CA PHE A 330 15.44 -23.21 4.65
C PHE A 330 15.64 -21.98 5.53
N ALA A 331 16.89 -21.51 5.57
CA ALA A 331 17.24 -20.15 5.94
C ALA A 331 17.97 -19.53 4.74
N VAL A 332 17.69 -18.29 4.41
CA VAL A 332 18.39 -17.56 3.34
C VAL A 332 19.34 -16.58 3.98
N MET A 333 20.62 -16.69 3.67
CA MET A 333 21.69 -15.78 4.10
C MET A 333 22.04 -14.84 2.95
N MET A 334 22.11 -13.55 3.23
CA MET A 334 22.46 -12.53 2.25
C MET A 334 23.96 -12.24 2.35
N SER A 335 24.72 -12.44 1.26
CA SER A 335 26.15 -12.13 1.22
C SER A 335 26.47 -10.73 0.67
N GLY A 336 25.45 -9.97 0.27
CA GLY A 336 25.57 -8.63 -0.28
C GLY A 336 24.25 -7.85 -0.27
N SER A 337 24.25 -6.70 -0.95
CA SER A 337 23.06 -5.85 -1.06
C SER A 337 22.04 -6.36 -2.09
N SER A 338 22.46 -7.25 -3.00
CA SER A 338 21.63 -7.83 -4.06
C SER A 338 20.95 -9.13 -3.60
N SER A 339 19.75 -9.42 -4.11
CA SER A 339 19.04 -10.69 -3.87
C SER A 339 19.61 -11.87 -4.64
N THR A 340 20.49 -11.64 -5.62
CA THR A 340 21.16 -12.70 -6.39
C THR A 340 22.35 -13.29 -5.65
N ASP A 341 22.89 -12.59 -4.65
CA ASP A 341 24.01 -13.03 -3.81
C ASP A 341 23.52 -13.73 -2.52
N ALA A 342 22.42 -14.47 -2.63
CA ALA A 342 21.79 -15.14 -1.51
C ALA A 342 22.18 -16.63 -1.46
N THR A 343 22.68 -17.07 -0.32
CA THR A 343 22.96 -18.49 -0.03
C THR A 343 21.76 -19.10 0.68
N VAL A 344 21.21 -20.18 0.13
CA VAL A 344 20.10 -20.93 0.74
C VAL A 344 20.67 -22.09 1.56
N ILE A 345 20.37 -22.14 2.85
CA ILE A 345 20.82 -23.19 3.76
C ILE A 345 19.64 -24.08 4.15
N SER A 346 19.79 -25.40 4.04
CA SER A 346 18.80 -26.34 4.57
C SER A 346 18.82 -26.34 6.10
N GLN A 347 17.66 -26.14 6.73
CA GLN A 347 17.59 -26.21 8.19
C GLN A 347 17.81 -27.62 8.74
N ARG A 348 17.57 -28.65 7.91
CA ARG A 348 17.70 -30.05 8.31
C ARG A 348 19.17 -30.50 8.34
N SER A 349 19.93 -30.21 7.29
CA SER A 349 21.34 -30.63 7.20
C SER A 349 22.32 -29.57 7.70
N GLY A 350 21.92 -28.29 7.70
CA GLY A 350 22.83 -27.17 7.93
C GLY A 350 23.73 -26.84 6.73
N GLU A 351 23.54 -27.52 5.60
CA GLU A 351 24.34 -27.38 4.39
C GLU A 351 23.67 -26.45 3.36
N GLU A 352 24.46 -25.93 2.44
CA GLU A 352 23.96 -25.15 1.31
C GLU A 352 23.10 -26.00 0.36
N ALA A 353 21.90 -25.51 0.08
CA ALA A 353 20.97 -26.11 -0.85
C ALA A 353 21.24 -25.57 -2.27
N LEU A 354 22.33 -26.04 -2.90
CA LEU A 354 22.84 -25.54 -4.19
C LEU A 354 21.82 -25.48 -5.34
N ASN A 355 20.77 -26.31 -5.29
CA ASN A 355 19.71 -26.36 -6.31
C ASN A 355 18.48 -25.50 -5.99
N LYS A 356 18.57 -24.63 -4.97
CA LYS A 356 17.46 -23.79 -4.52
C LYS A 356 17.74 -22.31 -4.83
N ASN A 357 16.74 -21.66 -5.39
CA ASN A 357 16.78 -20.24 -5.73
C ASN A 357 15.96 -19.44 -4.72
N ALA A 358 16.60 -18.48 -4.04
CA ALA A 358 15.93 -17.67 -3.01
C ALA A 358 14.71 -16.90 -3.54
N PRO A 359 14.76 -16.18 -4.68
CA PRO A 359 13.58 -15.54 -5.27
C PRO A 359 12.40 -16.48 -5.52
N ALA A 360 12.65 -17.70 -6.01
CA ALA A 360 11.59 -18.69 -6.24
C ALA A 360 10.95 -19.15 -4.92
N ILE A 361 11.77 -19.51 -3.92
CA ILE A 361 11.27 -19.86 -2.58
C ILE A 361 10.43 -18.73 -1.99
N GLN A 362 10.89 -17.49 -2.17
CA GLN A 362 10.21 -16.32 -1.65
C GLN A 362 8.84 -16.08 -2.30
N ALA A 363 8.70 -16.39 -3.60
CA ALA A 363 7.42 -16.35 -4.30
C ALA A 363 6.45 -17.42 -3.76
N ASP A 364 6.94 -18.63 -3.52
CA ASP A 364 6.17 -19.73 -2.95
C ASP A 364 5.73 -19.43 -1.50
N ASP A 365 6.65 -18.90 -0.68
CA ASP A 365 6.38 -18.45 0.68
C ASP A 365 5.29 -17.38 0.70
N LYS A 366 5.35 -16.41 -0.22
CA LYS A 366 4.33 -15.38 -0.33
C LYS A 366 2.97 -16.00 -0.62
N LEU A 367 2.86 -16.92 -1.60
CA LEU A 367 1.61 -17.61 -1.89
C LEU A 367 1.09 -18.37 -0.68
N MET A 368 1.96 -18.98 0.11
CA MET A 368 1.56 -19.73 1.30
C MET A 368 1.13 -18.87 2.49
N LEU A 369 1.84 -17.78 2.75
CA LEU A 369 1.68 -16.99 3.98
C LEU A 369 0.68 -15.84 3.82
N GLN A 370 0.46 -15.34 2.60
CA GLN A 370 -0.52 -14.26 2.36
C GLN A 370 -1.96 -14.79 2.41
N ASN A 371 -2.90 -13.89 2.73
CA ASN A 371 -4.33 -14.17 2.65
C ASN A 371 -5.02 -13.66 1.39
N TYR A 372 -4.30 -12.91 0.53
CA TYR A 372 -4.82 -12.37 -0.72
C TYR A 372 -5.49 -13.44 -1.57
N GLY A 373 -6.79 -13.29 -1.80
CA GLY A 373 -7.56 -14.12 -2.73
C GLY A 373 -7.83 -15.55 -2.29
N ARG A 374 -7.75 -15.86 -0.99
CA ARG A 374 -8.08 -17.19 -0.46
C ARG A 374 -9.59 -17.36 -0.20
N PRO A 375 -10.20 -18.52 -0.52
CA PRO A 375 -9.57 -19.73 -1.07
C PRO A 375 -9.16 -19.54 -2.54
N TYR A 376 -8.08 -20.21 -2.94
CA TYR A 376 -7.64 -20.20 -4.33
C TYR A 376 -8.58 -21.03 -5.22
N SER A 377 -8.61 -20.69 -6.50
CA SER A 377 -9.33 -21.44 -7.51
C SER A 377 -8.78 -22.88 -7.62
N ILE A 378 -9.49 -23.73 -8.36
CA ILE A 378 -9.00 -25.08 -8.70
C ILE A 378 -7.64 -25.05 -9.44
N MET A 379 -7.31 -23.92 -10.09
CA MET A 379 -6.04 -23.69 -10.77
C MET A 379 -4.96 -23.11 -9.85
N GLY A 380 -5.24 -22.98 -8.55
CA GLY A 380 -4.31 -22.40 -7.57
C GLY A 380 -4.16 -20.88 -7.67
N THR A 381 -5.06 -20.19 -8.39
CA THR A 381 -4.99 -18.73 -8.56
C THR A 381 -5.79 -17.99 -7.48
N PRO A 382 -5.40 -16.77 -7.08
CA PRO A 382 -6.22 -15.90 -6.25
C PRO A 382 -7.64 -15.75 -6.80
N THR A 383 -8.64 -15.80 -5.92
CA THR A 383 -10.03 -15.51 -6.24
C THR A 383 -10.39 -14.09 -5.82
N GLY A 384 -11.51 -13.59 -6.36
CA GLY A 384 -12.05 -12.29 -6.00
C GLY A 384 -13.46 -12.12 -6.53
N THR A 385 -14.05 -10.98 -6.21
CA THR A 385 -15.34 -10.53 -6.74
C THR A 385 -15.22 -9.08 -7.17
N TYR A 386 -16.31 -8.52 -7.68
CA TYR A 386 -16.37 -7.11 -8.01
C TYR A 386 -17.02 -6.28 -6.89
N TYR A 387 -16.91 -4.96 -6.96
CA TYR A 387 -17.42 -4.04 -5.94
C TYR A 387 -18.92 -3.76 -6.10
N ARG A 388 -19.78 -4.11 -5.15
CA ARG A 388 -21.25 -4.06 -5.37
C ARG A 388 -21.82 -2.65 -5.50
N SER A 389 -21.20 -1.66 -4.87
CA SER A 389 -21.73 -0.29 -4.81
C SER A 389 -21.13 0.61 -5.90
N TYR A 390 -20.99 0.08 -7.13
CA TYR A 390 -20.39 0.81 -8.24
C TYR A 390 -21.03 2.18 -8.46
N LYS A 391 -20.19 3.14 -8.83
CA LYS A 391 -20.65 4.46 -9.23
C LYS A 391 -21.18 4.43 -10.66
N ALA A 392 -22.20 5.25 -10.93
CA ALA A 392 -22.93 5.19 -12.18
C ALA A 392 -22.09 5.64 -13.39
N ASN A 393 -21.22 6.60 -13.15
CA ASN A 393 -20.27 7.18 -14.09
C ASN A 393 -19.23 8.01 -13.33
N CYS A 394 -18.19 8.50 -14.01
CA CYS A 394 -17.18 9.38 -13.42
C CYS A 394 -17.75 10.73 -12.93
N GLN A 395 -18.96 11.12 -13.37
CA GLN A 395 -19.63 12.34 -12.91
C GLN A 395 -20.25 12.17 -11.51
N SER A 396 -20.57 10.94 -11.11
CA SER A 396 -21.17 10.64 -9.80
C SER A 396 -20.19 10.69 -8.64
N PHE A 397 -18.89 10.82 -8.91
CA PHE A 397 -17.94 11.28 -7.90
C PHE A 397 -18.12 12.77 -7.70
N CYS A 398 -18.31 13.20 -6.45
CA CYS A 398 -18.35 14.61 -6.09
C CYS A 398 -17.05 15.27 -6.54
N SER A 399 -17.06 15.90 -7.72
CA SER A 399 -15.99 16.81 -8.13
C SER A 399 -16.31 18.14 -7.46
N HIS A 400 -15.59 18.43 -6.39
CA HIS A 400 -15.52 19.79 -5.88
C HIS A 400 -14.20 20.36 -6.40
N ASP A 401 -14.37 21.32 -7.31
CA ASP A 401 -13.38 22.07 -8.08
C ASP A 401 -12.65 21.36 -9.23
N SER A 402 -13.08 21.70 -10.45
CA SER A 402 -12.32 21.50 -11.69
C SER A 402 -10.94 22.17 -11.66
N ALA A 403 -10.71 23.12 -10.74
CA ALA A 403 -9.46 23.88 -10.63
C ALA A 403 -8.25 23.01 -10.24
N LEU A 404 -8.43 21.96 -9.45
CA LEU A 404 -7.35 21.02 -9.10
C LEU A 404 -7.03 20.03 -10.23
N LEU A 405 -8.03 19.67 -11.04
CA LEU A 405 -7.84 18.83 -12.23
C LEU A 405 -7.27 19.62 -13.42
N SER A 406 -7.54 20.93 -13.50
CA SER A 406 -7.08 21.81 -14.58
C SER A 406 -5.77 22.54 -14.28
N GLY A 407 -4.99 22.12 -13.27
CA GLY A 407 -3.65 22.67 -13.00
C GLY A 407 -2.64 22.48 -14.16
N VAL A 408 -3.05 21.81 -15.23
CA VAL A 408 -2.37 21.73 -16.51
C VAL A 408 -3.08 22.68 -17.48
N PHE A 409 -2.50 23.86 -17.71
CA PHE A 409 -2.97 24.96 -18.58
C PHE A 409 -4.06 25.90 -18.03
N SER A 410 -3.65 26.88 -17.23
CA SER A 410 -4.20 28.24 -17.37
C SER A 410 -3.10 29.25 -17.09
N THR A 411 -2.34 29.61 -18.13
CA THR A 411 -1.64 30.89 -18.21
C THR A 411 -2.68 32.00 -18.06
N LYS A 412 -2.93 32.47 -16.84
CA LYS A 412 -3.59 33.76 -16.65
C LYS A 412 -2.60 34.82 -17.09
N LEU A 413 -2.78 35.25 -18.34
CA LEU A 413 -2.25 36.48 -18.89
C LEU A 413 -2.74 37.63 -17.99
N LEU A 414 -1.89 38.09 -17.07
CA LEU A 414 -2.10 39.33 -16.33
C LEU A 414 -1.85 40.48 -17.32
N ILE A 415 -2.92 40.92 -17.98
CA ILE A 415 -2.93 42.18 -18.73
C ILE A 415 -2.89 43.30 -17.70
N PHE A 416 -1.74 43.94 -17.55
CA PHE A 416 -1.64 45.25 -16.90
C PHE A 416 -2.37 46.27 -17.77
N GLN A 417 -3.48 46.80 -17.27
CA GLN A 417 -4.16 47.94 -17.87
C GLN A 417 -3.67 49.20 -17.15
N VAL A 418 -2.94 50.00 -17.92
CA VAL A 418 -2.50 51.37 -17.59
C VAL A 418 -3.74 52.24 -17.40
N CYS A 419 -3.78 52.98 -16.28
CA CYS A 419 -4.62 54.17 -16.15
C CYS A 419 -3.72 55.33 -15.72
N GLU A 420 -3.29 56.15 -16.69
CA GLU A 420 -3.02 57.56 -16.48
C GLU A 420 -4.36 58.33 -16.55
N ALA A 421 -4.61 59.22 -15.59
CA ALA A 421 -5.11 60.58 -15.79
C ALA A 421 -5.76 61.12 -14.50
N SER A 422 -4.98 61.79 -13.64
CA SER A 422 -5.07 63.24 -13.36
C SER A 422 -4.02 63.67 -12.34
#